data_AF-A0A7L0MLC9-F1
#
_entry.id   AF-A0A7L0MLC9-F1
#
_cell.length_a   1.000
_cell.length_b   1.000
_cell.length_c   1.000
_cell.angle_alpha   90.00
_cell.angle_beta   90.00
_cell.angle_gamma   90.00
#
_symmetry.space_group_name_H-M   'P 1'
#
loop_
_entity.id
_entity.type
_entity.pdbx_description
1 polymer ?
#
loop_
_entity_poly.entity_id
_entity_poly.type
_entity_poly.pdbx_seq_one_letter_code
_entity_poly.pdbx_strand_id
1 'polypeptide(L)'
;RLERLQRVVTKLQMESGLCEEQLNQADNLLQAELRLLEAGKGPQKAMEVERDLDKADGMIRLLFTDVQSLKDGRHPQGEQMYRRVYRLHERLVSIRTEYNLRLKSGVPLAAAAAPVAAAPSEAALRYVQELRGWVQDNQRRVAGAGWGMDLPSLESLLSAHRGLHRDIHDFGAKVQR
;
A
#
# COMPACT_ATOMS: atom_id res chain seq x y z
N ARG A 1 -17.77 -4.59 35.80
CA ARG A 1 -16.77 -4.23 34.76
C ARG A 1 -16.16 -5.46 34.10
N LEU A 2 -15.62 -6.41 34.88
CA LEU A 2 -15.02 -7.65 34.37
C LEU A 2 -16.01 -8.50 33.56
N GLU A 3 -17.24 -8.70 34.07
CA GLU A 3 -18.30 -9.48 33.38
C GLU A 3 -18.75 -8.88 32.03
N ARG A 4 -18.68 -7.54 31.88
CA ARG A 4 -18.97 -6.88 30.60
C ARG A 4 -17.87 -7.18 29.59
N LEU A 5 -16.59 -7.11 29.99
CA LEU A 5 -15.47 -7.44 29.12
C LEU A 5 -15.45 -8.93 28.76
N GLN A 6 -15.83 -9.81 29.69
CA GLN A 6 -15.96 -11.24 29.41
C GLN A 6 -17.02 -11.52 28.33
N ARG A 7 -18.16 -10.82 28.38
CA ARG A 7 -19.17 -10.91 27.31
C ARG A 7 -18.63 -10.45 25.95
N VAL A 8 -17.82 -9.38 25.93
CA VAL A 8 -17.15 -8.93 24.69
C VAL A 8 -16.20 -9.99 24.17
N VAL A 9 -15.43 -10.68 25.03
CA VAL A 9 -14.57 -11.79 24.62
C VAL A 9 -15.37 -12.91 23.95
N THR A 10 -16.46 -13.37 24.58
CA THR A 10 -17.28 -14.45 24.02
C THR A 10 -17.92 -14.06 22.68
N LYS A 11 -18.43 -12.82 22.59
CA LYS A 11 -18.95 -12.26 21.33
C LYS A 11 -17.88 -12.23 20.25
N LEU A 12 -16.71 -11.69 20.57
CA LEU A 12 -15.59 -11.59 19.63
C LEU A 12 -15.12 -12.97 19.15
N GLN A 13 -15.04 -13.96 20.04
CA GLN A 13 -14.68 -15.33 19.68
C GLN A 13 -15.67 -15.93 18.68
N MET A 14 -16.97 -15.79 18.93
CA MET A 14 -18.03 -16.26 18.03
C MET A 14 -17.99 -15.51 16.69
N GLU A 15 -17.97 -14.19 16.70
CA GLU A 15 -17.98 -13.36 15.50
C GLU A 15 -16.71 -13.54 14.65
N SER A 16 -15.55 -13.80 15.27
CA SER A 16 -14.33 -14.13 14.55
C SER A 16 -14.45 -15.47 13.80
N GLY A 17 -15.17 -16.45 14.36
CA GLY A 17 -15.49 -17.70 13.67
C GLY A 17 -16.43 -17.49 12.49
N LEU A 18 -17.47 -16.68 12.64
CA LEU A 18 -18.37 -16.32 11.54
C LEU A 18 -17.63 -15.58 10.41
N CYS A 19 -16.69 -14.71 10.78
CA CYS A 19 -15.83 -14.03 9.82
C CYS A 19 -14.91 -15.00 9.07
N GLU A 20 -14.32 -15.98 9.76
CA GLU A 20 -13.53 -17.06 9.14
C GLU A 20 -14.38 -17.85 8.12
N GLU A 21 -15.62 -18.19 8.46
CA GLU A 21 -16.55 -18.88 7.56
C GLU A 21 -16.92 -18.05 6.33
N GLN A 22 -17.20 -16.75 6.50
CA GLN A 22 -17.50 -15.86 5.38
C GLN A 22 -16.30 -15.70 4.44
N LEU A 23 -15.09 -15.61 4.98
CA LEU A 23 -13.87 -15.58 4.17
C LEU A 23 -13.66 -16.90 3.41
N ASN A 24 -13.95 -18.06 4.04
CA ASN A 24 -13.93 -19.35 3.36
C ASN A 24 -14.94 -19.41 2.21
N GLN A 25 -16.15 -18.88 2.40
CA GLN A 25 -17.18 -18.84 1.37
C GLN A 25 -16.74 -17.95 0.18
N ALA A 26 -16.24 -16.75 0.46
CA ALA A 26 -15.74 -15.83 -0.56
C ALA A 26 -14.57 -16.44 -1.35
N ASP A 27 -13.63 -17.09 -0.67
CA ASP A 27 -12.48 -17.77 -1.27
C ASP A 27 -12.93 -18.94 -2.17
N ASN A 28 -13.83 -19.80 -1.68
CA ASN A 28 -14.37 -20.91 -2.47
C ASN A 28 -15.08 -20.45 -3.74
N LEU A 29 -15.88 -19.38 -3.65
CA LEU A 29 -16.54 -18.78 -4.81
C LEU A 29 -15.52 -18.17 -5.78
N LEU A 30 -14.51 -17.46 -5.27
CA LEU A 30 -13.41 -16.93 -6.09
C LEU A 30 -12.72 -18.06 -6.85
N GLN A 31 -12.30 -19.13 -6.16
CA GLN A 31 -11.63 -20.27 -6.80
C GLN A 31 -12.53 -20.96 -7.84
N ALA A 32 -13.85 -21.02 -7.62
CA ALA A 32 -14.78 -21.53 -8.63
C ALA A 32 -14.85 -20.64 -9.89
N GLU A 33 -14.88 -19.32 -9.71
CA GLU A 33 -14.87 -18.35 -10.82
C GLU A 33 -13.54 -18.38 -11.60
N LEU A 34 -12.40 -18.56 -10.91
CA LEU A 34 -11.10 -18.71 -11.56
C LEU A 34 -11.04 -19.95 -12.45
N ARG A 35 -11.58 -21.09 -11.99
CA ARG A 35 -11.67 -22.31 -12.81
C ARG A 35 -12.55 -22.11 -14.05
N LEU A 36 -13.59 -21.29 -13.97
CA LEU A 36 -14.40 -20.94 -15.14
C LEU A 36 -13.60 -20.10 -16.13
N LEU A 37 -12.84 -19.09 -15.65
CA LEU A 37 -11.95 -18.30 -16.50
C LEU A 37 -10.88 -19.16 -17.19
N GLU A 38 -10.27 -20.09 -16.47
CA GLU A 38 -9.27 -21.02 -17.02
C GLU A 38 -9.87 -21.93 -18.10
N ALA A 39 -11.16 -22.27 -17.99
CA ALA A 39 -11.91 -22.97 -19.01
C ALA A 39 -12.39 -22.07 -20.17
N GLY A 40 -11.97 -20.79 -20.21
CA GLY A 40 -12.37 -19.81 -21.22
C GLY A 40 -13.80 -19.29 -21.08
N LYS A 41 -14.46 -19.56 -19.94
CA LYS A 41 -15.81 -19.08 -19.66
C LYS A 41 -15.74 -17.78 -18.87
N GLY A 42 -16.61 -16.82 -19.21
CA GLY A 42 -16.72 -15.57 -18.47
C GLY A 42 -17.16 -15.79 -17.01
N PRO A 43 -16.82 -14.87 -16.10
CA PRO A 43 -17.23 -14.95 -14.71
C PRO A 43 -18.75 -14.81 -14.57
N GLN A 44 -19.34 -15.65 -13.73
CA GLN A 44 -20.79 -15.74 -13.53
C GLN A 44 -21.22 -15.18 -12.17
N LYS A 45 -20.39 -15.32 -11.14
CA LYS A 45 -20.69 -14.94 -9.75
C LYS A 45 -19.72 -13.89 -9.18
N ALA A 46 -19.06 -13.11 -10.03
CA ALA A 46 -18.13 -12.06 -9.59
C ALA A 46 -18.76 -11.03 -8.62
N MET A 47 -20.03 -10.66 -8.81
CA MET A 47 -20.76 -9.76 -7.90
C MET A 47 -21.01 -10.39 -6.53
N GLU A 48 -21.21 -11.72 -6.49
CA GLU A 48 -21.43 -12.44 -5.23
C GLU A 48 -20.14 -12.51 -4.41
N VAL A 49 -19.00 -12.75 -5.07
CA VAL A 49 -17.68 -12.67 -4.44
C VAL A 49 -17.43 -11.28 -3.87
N GLU A 50 -17.69 -10.21 -4.63
CA GLU A 50 -17.50 -8.83 -4.16
C GLU A 50 -18.35 -8.52 -2.92
N ARG A 51 -19.63 -8.88 -2.95
CA ARG A 51 -20.56 -8.74 -1.82
C ARG A 51 -20.07 -9.46 -0.57
N ASP A 52 -19.57 -10.69 -0.72
CA ASP A 52 -19.13 -11.49 0.40
C ASP A 52 -17.80 -10.98 1.00
N LEU A 53 -16.91 -10.41 0.17
CA LEU A 53 -15.73 -9.68 0.63
C LEU A 53 -16.09 -8.38 1.38
N ASP A 54 -17.11 -7.64 0.93
CA ASP A 54 -17.60 -6.45 1.63
C ASP A 54 -18.21 -6.78 2.99
N LYS A 55 -18.99 -7.87 3.08
CA LYS A 55 -19.49 -8.36 4.37
C LYS A 55 -18.35 -8.73 5.32
N ALA A 56 -17.32 -9.42 4.81
CA ALA A 56 -16.15 -9.76 5.61
C ALA A 56 -15.39 -8.52 6.11
N ASP A 57 -15.23 -7.48 5.28
CA ASP A 57 -14.64 -6.20 5.70
C ASP A 57 -15.44 -5.56 6.84
N GLY A 58 -16.77 -5.51 6.71
CA GLY A 58 -17.67 -5.01 7.75
C GLY A 58 -17.52 -5.75 9.08
N MET A 59 -17.47 -7.09 9.04
CA MET A 59 -17.26 -7.90 10.25
C MET A 59 -15.90 -7.63 10.89
N ILE A 60 -14.83 -7.51 10.11
CA ILE A 60 -13.48 -7.25 10.62
C ILE A 60 -13.41 -5.88 11.31
N ARG A 61 -14.09 -4.85 10.79
CA ARG A 61 -14.19 -3.53 11.45
C ARG A 61 -14.86 -3.62 12.82
N LEU A 62 -15.95 -4.39 12.92
CA LEU A 62 -16.64 -4.62 14.20
C LEU A 62 -15.76 -5.39 15.18
N LEU A 63 -15.06 -6.43 14.72
CA LEU A 63 -14.11 -7.19 15.53
C LEU A 63 -12.98 -6.32 16.07
N PHE A 64 -12.40 -5.42 15.25
CA PHE A 64 -11.40 -4.48 15.75
C PHE A 64 -11.95 -3.50 16.79
N THR A 65 -13.22 -3.09 16.65
CA THR A 65 -13.90 -2.23 17.64
C THR A 65 -14.04 -2.95 18.99
N ASP A 66 -14.41 -4.22 18.97
CA ASP A 66 -14.52 -5.06 20.17
C ASP A 66 -13.13 -5.34 20.78
N VAL A 67 -12.10 -5.60 19.97
CA VAL A 67 -10.71 -5.71 20.44
C VAL A 67 -10.25 -4.42 21.11
N GLN A 68 -10.58 -3.26 20.54
CA GLN A 68 -10.22 -1.98 21.14
C GLN A 68 -10.91 -1.80 22.50
N SER A 69 -12.19 -2.18 22.60
CA SER A 69 -12.92 -2.19 23.87
C SER A 69 -12.25 -3.08 24.94
N LEU A 70 -11.67 -4.22 24.54
CA LEU A 70 -10.89 -5.07 25.42
C LEU A 70 -9.56 -4.42 25.85
N LYS A 71 -8.86 -3.74 24.92
CA LYS A 71 -7.59 -3.03 25.21
C LYS A 71 -7.79 -1.85 26.15
N ASP A 72 -8.82 -1.04 25.93
CA ASP A 72 -9.20 0.08 26.81
C ASP A 72 -9.62 -0.42 28.20
N GLY A 73 -10.25 -1.59 28.24
CA GLY A 73 -10.56 -2.33 29.46
C GLY A 73 -9.35 -2.98 30.15
N ARG A 74 -8.16 -2.94 29.53
CA ARG A 74 -6.93 -3.66 29.93
C ARG A 74 -7.16 -5.16 30.16
N HIS A 75 -8.03 -5.75 29.33
CA HIS A 75 -8.34 -7.17 29.43
C HIS A 75 -7.15 -8.02 28.95
N PRO A 76 -6.74 -9.08 29.68
CA PRO A 76 -5.53 -9.85 29.37
C PRO A 76 -5.55 -10.53 27.99
N GLN A 77 -6.74 -10.87 27.47
CA GLN A 77 -6.89 -11.49 26.16
C GLN A 77 -6.86 -10.50 24.98
N GLY A 78 -6.83 -9.18 25.22
CA GLY A 78 -6.94 -8.17 24.15
C GLY A 78 -5.87 -8.31 23.08
N GLU A 79 -4.63 -8.63 23.47
CA GLU A 79 -3.51 -8.82 22.55
C GLU A 79 -3.64 -10.12 21.72
N GLN A 80 -4.05 -11.22 22.35
CA GLN A 80 -4.31 -12.49 21.67
C GLN A 80 -5.42 -12.32 20.62
N MET A 81 -6.49 -11.63 21.01
CA MET A 81 -7.63 -11.36 20.14
C MET A 81 -7.25 -10.44 18.97
N TYR A 82 -6.44 -9.40 19.21
CA TYR A 82 -5.91 -8.55 18.15
C TYR A 82 -5.16 -9.35 17.08
N ARG A 83 -4.23 -10.23 17.47
CA ARG A 83 -3.48 -11.07 16.50
C ARG A 83 -4.39 -11.99 15.70
N ARG A 84 -5.46 -12.50 16.30
CA ARG A 84 -6.44 -13.32 15.58
C ARG A 84 -7.17 -12.49 14.53
N VAL A 85 -7.73 -11.33 14.90
CA VAL A 85 -8.45 -10.45 13.97
C VAL A 85 -7.52 -9.92 12.86
N TYR A 86 -6.26 -9.64 13.19
CA TYR A 86 -5.26 -9.23 12.20
C TYR A 86 -5.01 -10.30 11.14
N ARG A 87 -4.89 -11.58 11.52
CA ARG A 87 -4.79 -12.69 10.55
C ARG A 87 -5.99 -12.78 9.61
N LEU A 88 -7.20 -12.50 10.11
CA LEU A 88 -8.40 -12.44 9.27
C LEU A 88 -8.34 -11.27 8.29
N HIS A 89 -7.85 -10.11 8.75
CA HIS A 89 -7.64 -8.95 7.90
C HIS A 89 -6.62 -9.20 6.80
N GLU A 90 -5.46 -9.79 7.13
CA GLU A 90 -4.45 -10.17 6.13
C GLU A 90 -5.03 -11.13 5.09
N ARG A 91 -5.81 -12.12 5.54
CA ARG A 91 -6.47 -13.06 4.64
C ARG A 91 -7.48 -12.37 3.72
N LEU A 92 -8.30 -11.45 4.24
CA LEU A 92 -9.21 -10.64 3.42
C LEU A 92 -8.45 -9.85 2.35
N VAL A 93 -7.37 -9.17 2.74
CA VAL A 93 -6.53 -8.38 1.83
C VAL A 93 -5.94 -9.27 0.74
N SER A 94 -5.47 -10.46 1.09
CA SER A 94 -4.96 -11.46 0.14
C SER A 94 -6.03 -11.85 -0.90
N ILE A 95 -7.21 -12.29 -0.45
CA ILE A 95 -8.30 -12.73 -1.33
C ILE A 95 -8.79 -11.57 -2.22
N ARG A 96 -8.93 -10.36 -1.65
CA ARG A 96 -9.34 -9.16 -2.39
C ARG A 96 -8.32 -8.74 -3.44
N THR A 97 -7.03 -8.91 -3.16
CA THR A 97 -5.96 -8.66 -4.14
C THR A 97 -6.05 -9.66 -5.29
N GLU A 98 -6.24 -10.95 -4.99
CA GLU A 98 -6.42 -11.99 -6.00
C GLU A 98 -7.66 -11.75 -6.86
N TYR A 99 -8.81 -11.43 -6.26
CA TYR A 99 -10.03 -11.07 -6.97
C TYR A 99 -9.82 -9.88 -7.93
N ASN A 100 -9.19 -8.80 -7.46
CA ASN A 100 -8.97 -7.62 -8.27
C ASN A 100 -8.06 -7.90 -9.47
N LEU A 101 -6.98 -8.65 -9.26
CA LEU A 101 -6.04 -8.98 -10.32
C LEU A 101 -6.67 -9.95 -11.34
N ARG A 102 -7.25 -11.04 -10.87
CA ARG A 102 -7.70 -12.14 -11.72
C ARG A 102 -9.06 -11.90 -12.37
N LEU A 103 -10.03 -11.38 -11.62
CA LEU A 103 -11.42 -11.24 -12.08
C LEU A 103 -11.74 -9.81 -12.52
N LYS A 104 -11.35 -8.80 -11.73
CA LYS A 104 -11.73 -7.41 -12.01
C LYS A 104 -10.84 -6.76 -13.09
N SER A 105 -9.55 -7.10 -13.12
CA SER A 105 -8.59 -6.61 -14.13
C SER A 105 -8.33 -7.60 -15.27
N GLY A 106 -8.76 -8.86 -15.12
CA GLY A 106 -8.56 -9.92 -16.13
C GLY A 106 -7.10 -10.34 -16.34
N VAL A 107 -6.20 -10.04 -15.40
CA VAL A 107 -4.78 -10.39 -15.47
C VAL A 107 -4.52 -11.67 -14.68
N PRO A 108 -4.39 -12.84 -15.33
CA PRO A 108 -3.97 -14.05 -14.65
C PRO A 108 -2.53 -13.89 -14.13
N LEU A 109 -2.30 -14.09 -12.82
CA LEU A 109 -0.97 -14.02 -12.17
C LEU A 109 0.05 -15.00 -12.79
N ALA A 110 -0.39 -16.02 -13.52
CA ALA A 110 0.49 -16.91 -14.28
C ALA A 110 1.18 -16.20 -15.46
N ALA A 111 0.71 -15.02 -15.87
CA ALA A 111 1.31 -14.19 -16.91
C ALA A 111 2.34 -13.16 -16.38
N ALA A 112 2.64 -13.15 -15.07
CA ALA A 112 3.69 -12.28 -14.52
C ALA A 112 5.12 -12.64 -15.01
N ALA A 113 5.28 -13.69 -15.82
CA ALA A 113 6.56 -14.13 -16.38
C ALA A 113 6.63 -14.14 -17.93
N ALA A 114 5.67 -13.57 -18.67
CA ALA A 114 5.76 -13.47 -20.13
C ALA A 114 5.16 -12.15 -20.65
N PRO A 115 5.76 -11.50 -21.67
CA PRO A 115 5.34 -10.18 -22.11
C PRO A 115 3.96 -10.25 -22.75
N VAL A 116 3.08 -9.37 -22.31
CA VAL A 116 1.72 -9.16 -22.80
C VAL A 116 1.78 -8.75 -24.28
N ALA A 117 1.55 -9.71 -25.18
CA ALA A 117 1.33 -9.46 -26.60
C ALA A 117 -0.15 -9.10 -26.89
N ALA A 118 -0.73 -8.21 -26.09
CA ALA A 118 -1.89 -7.45 -26.53
C ALA A 118 -1.35 -6.16 -27.14
N ALA A 119 -1.49 -5.99 -28.46
CA ALA A 119 -1.05 -4.79 -29.14
C ALA A 119 -1.69 -3.57 -28.43
N PRO A 120 -0.90 -2.68 -27.81
CA PRO A 120 -1.44 -1.50 -27.16
C PRO A 120 -2.25 -0.70 -28.17
N SER A 121 -3.44 -0.24 -27.77
CA SER A 121 -4.29 0.61 -28.61
C SER A 121 -3.45 1.73 -29.21
N GLU A 122 -3.71 2.06 -30.47
CA GLU A 122 -2.96 3.10 -31.19
C GLU A 122 -2.98 4.44 -30.43
N ALA A 123 -4.06 4.74 -29.71
CA ALA A 123 -4.17 5.90 -28.83
C ALA A 123 -3.22 5.82 -27.61
N ALA A 124 -3.09 4.65 -26.99
CA ALA A 124 -2.18 4.45 -25.87
C ALA A 124 -0.71 4.54 -26.31
N LEU A 125 -0.39 4.00 -27.49
CA LEU A 125 0.93 4.15 -28.10
C LEU A 125 1.28 5.60 -28.40
N ARG A 126 0.34 6.36 -29.02
CA ARG A 126 0.53 7.79 -29.28
C ARG A 126 0.76 8.56 -27.98
N TYR A 127 -0.07 8.33 -26.96
CA TYR A 127 0.06 9.02 -25.68
C TYR A 127 1.41 8.75 -24.99
N VAL A 128 1.88 7.49 -24.99
CA VAL A 128 3.20 7.15 -24.41
C VAL A 128 4.33 7.79 -25.22
N GLN A 129 4.21 7.85 -26.54
CA GLN A 129 5.21 8.51 -27.39
C GLN A 129 5.25 10.02 -27.15
N GLU A 130 4.11 10.68 -26.98
CA GLU A 130 3.99 12.10 -26.61
C GLU A 130 4.63 12.38 -25.26
N LEU A 131 4.32 11.58 -24.24
CA LEU A 131 4.93 11.70 -22.92
C LEU A 131 6.45 11.51 -22.96
N ARG A 132 6.92 10.51 -23.73
CA ARG A 132 8.35 10.28 -23.93
C ARG A 132 9.03 11.49 -24.59
N GLY A 133 8.40 12.09 -25.60
CA GLY A 133 8.89 13.31 -26.23
C GLY A 133 8.97 14.47 -25.25
N TRP A 134 7.91 14.70 -24.47
CA TRP A 134 7.88 15.74 -23.44
C TRP A 134 8.98 15.55 -22.38
N VAL A 135 9.21 14.32 -21.91
CA VAL A 135 10.27 14.03 -20.93
C VAL A 135 11.65 14.30 -21.52
N GLN A 136 11.91 13.87 -22.75
CA GLN A 136 13.19 14.12 -23.43
C GLN A 136 13.45 15.61 -23.64
N ASP A 137 12.42 16.38 -23.98
CA ASP A 137 12.50 17.83 -24.11
C ASP A 137 12.80 18.50 -22.77
N ASN A 138 12.13 18.07 -21.69
CA ASN A 138 12.40 18.59 -20.36
C ASN A 138 13.80 18.21 -19.87
N GLN A 139 14.28 17.00 -20.17
CA GLN A 139 15.65 16.60 -19.85
C GLN A 139 16.68 17.45 -20.59
N ARG A 140 16.46 17.75 -21.89
CA ARG A 140 17.34 18.66 -22.65
C ARG A 140 17.31 20.07 -22.09
N ARG A 141 16.14 20.57 -21.72
CA ARG A 141 15.98 21.89 -21.09
C ARG A 141 16.70 21.96 -19.75
N VAL A 142 16.57 20.93 -18.91
CA VAL A 142 17.24 20.86 -17.59
C VAL A 142 18.75 20.72 -17.74
N ALA A 143 19.23 19.92 -18.71
CA ALA A 143 20.66 19.78 -18.99
C ALA A 143 21.28 21.07 -19.54
N GLY A 144 20.54 21.79 -20.38
CA GLY A 144 20.94 23.09 -20.93
C GLY A 144 20.63 24.30 -20.04
N ALA A 145 19.96 24.10 -18.89
CA ALA A 145 19.51 25.19 -18.03
C ALA A 145 20.66 25.94 -17.33
N GLY A 146 21.90 25.45 -17.43
CA GLY A 146 23.09 26.15 -16.93
C GLY A 146 22.89 26.64 -15.50
N TRP A 147 22.48 25.73 -14.60
CA TRP A 147 22.30 26.01 -13.19
C TRP A 147 23.59 26.65 -12.67
N GLY A 148 23.55 27.96 -12.43
CA GLY A 148 24.73 28.82 -12.29
C GLY A 148 25.76 28.36 -11.25
N MET A 149 27.00 28.81 -11.50
CA MET A 149 28.29 28.52 -10.87
C MET A 149 28.40 27.13 -10.28
N ASP A 150 29.09 26.29 -11.05
CA ASP A 150 29.54 24.95 -10.68
C ASP A 150 29.89 24.87 -9.19
N LEU A 151 29.45 23.78 -8.54
CA LEU A 151 29.68 23.50 -7.14
C LEU A 151 31.12 23.83 -6.65
N PRO A 152 32.19 23.58 -7.42
CA PRO A 152 33.55 23.99 -7.06
C PRO A 152 33.72 25.50 -6.83
N SER A 153 33.06 26.35 -7.62
CA SER A 153 33.12 27.81 -7.47
C SER A 153 32.43 28.28 -6.18
N LEU A 154 31.29 27.67 -5.81
CA LEU A 154 30.63 27.95 -4.54
C LEU A 154 31.45 27.45 -3.35
N GLU A 155 32.07 26.28 -3.45
CA GLU A 155 32.96 25.75 -2.42
C GLU A 155 34.20 26.64 -2.20
N SER A 156 34.78 27.15 -3.29
CA SER A 156 35.89 28.11 -3.26
C SER A 156 35.50 29.39 -2.53
N LEU A 157 34.34 29.98 -2.87
CA LEU A 157 33.83 31.18 -2.24
C LEU A 157 33.53 30.97 -0.74
N LEU A 158 32.97 29.82 -0.39
CA LEU A 158 32.65 29.46 1.00
C LEU A 158 33.93 29.24 1.83
N SER A 159 34.97 28.67 1.22
CA SER A 159 36.29 28.53 1.83
C SER A 159 36.95 29.89 2.08
N ALA A 160 36.88 30.81 1.10
CA ALA A 160 37.36 32.17 1.24
C ALA A 160 36.64 32.92 2.37
N HIS A 161 35.31 32.80 2.44
CA HIS A 161 34.51 33.40 3.52
C HIS A 161 34.89 32.84 4.90
N ARG A 162 35.11 31.53 5.01
CA ARG A 162 35.58 30.91 6.27
C ARG A 162 36.97 31.39 6.68
N GLY A 163 37.87 31.64 5.71
CA GLY A 163 39.18 32.24 5.95
C GLY A 163 39.04 33.62 6.59
N LEU A 164 38.32 34.52 5.93
CA LEU A 164 38.05 35.87 6.42
C LEU A 164 37.43 35.88 7.82
N HIS A 165 36.48 34.97 8.09
CA HIS A 165 35.84 34.88 9.39
C HIS A 165 36.82 34.49 10.51
N ARG A 166 37.78 33.60 10.24
CA ARG A 166 38.85 33.26 11.20
C ARG A 166 39.77 34.45 11.44
N ASP A 167 40.18 35.15 10.39
CA ASP A 167 41.06 36.31 10.50
C ASP A 167 40.41 37.42 11.36
N ILE A 168 39.11 37.65 11.18
CA ILE A 168 38.33 38.59 12.00
C ILE A 168 38.31 38.15 13.47
N HIS A 169 38.09 36.87 13.75
CA HIS A 169 38.07 36.35 15.11
C HIS A 169 39.44 36.47 15.79
N ASP A 170 40.52 36.13 15.08
CA ASP A 170 41.89 36.25 15.57
C ASP A 170 42.30 37.71 15.81
N PHE A 171 41.85 38.62 14.94
CA PHE A 171 42.00 40.06 15.17
C PHE A 171 41.24 40.49 16.43
N GLY A 172 39.99 40.08 16.59
CA GLY A 172 39.20 40.36 17.79
C GLY A 172 39.87 39.86 19.08
N ALA A 173 40.42 38.65 19.06
CA ALA A 173 41.14 38.08 20.21
C ALA A 173 42.43 38.83 20.54
N LYS A 174 43.10 39.45 19.55
CA LYS A 174 44.27 40.33 19.75
C LYS A 174 43.89 41.71 20.28
N VAL A 175 42.72 42.23 19.92
CA VAL A 175 42.23 43.53 20.41
C VAL A 175 41.73 43.44 21.86
N GLN A 176 41.29 42.27 22.30
CA GLN A 176 40.82 42.04 23.68
C GLN A 176 41.93 41.67 24.69
N ARG A 177 43.20 41.61 24.26
CA ARG A 177 44.36 41.30 25.10
C ARG A 177 45.22 42.54 25.30
#